data_AF-A0AAV3F243-F1
#
_entry.id   AF-A0AAV3F243-F1
#
_cell.length_a   1.000
_cell.length_b   1.000
_cell.length_c   1.000
_cell.angle_alpha   90.00
_cell.angle_beta   90.00
_cell.angle_gamma   90.00
#
_symmetry.space_group_name_H-M   'P 1'
#
loop_
_entity.id
_entity.type
_entity.pdbx_description
1 polymer ?
#
loop_
_entity_poly.entity_id
_entity_poly.type
_entity_poly.pdbx_seq_one_letter_code
_entity_poly.pdbx_strand_id
1 'polypeptide(L)'
;TLANANGVLTYTNEANVPVVVDIPALVKSNETLTVLENIVTQESEESGEIVDIYTLTYKDEAGDLHPIDIKVLVKGTETVTTLVYDPMEHVLTYKNEKGEVTNLKLTDLVGDGESLTKLEFDAATNSLLYTDEDGIIHTIEIESINKHPWLDSSTHNVATSSTADIYTKGWVGIGFTEPSGAPNEKLRVNGSITAVNSYYADYVFEKYFDGYSSLKYDYNFKGLDAVEDFIKENRHLPGITPIHELSKSEDGYSFNVSELSIQLLEKTEELYLHIIEQNKELEKKESRIKELEQVNQNVQQKVEQLEQVNQNVQQKVEQLEKMLIDFMHKN
;
A
#
# COMPACT_ATOMS: atom_id res chain seq x y z
N THR A 1 -80.75 -53.45 -99.57
CA THR A 1 -80.22 -52.13 -100.00
C THR A 1 -79.75 -51.42 -98.75
N LEU A 2 -78.45 -51.18 -98.61
CA LEU A 2 -77.90 -50.40 -97.50
C LEU A 2 -78.16 -48.92 -97.79
N ALA A 3 -78.97 -48.26 -96.96
CA ALA A 3 -79.04 -46.81 -96.93
C ALA A 3 -78.10 -46.32 -95.82
N ASN A 4 -77.20 -45.40 -96.16
CA ASN A 4 -76.34 -44.72 -95.20
C ASN A 4 -76.67 -43.23 -95.26
N ALA A 5 -77.25 -42.72 -94.18
CA ALA A 5 -77.33 -41.30 -93.92
C ALA A 5 -76.78 -41.06 -92.50
N ASN A 6 -75.76 -40.22 -92.40
CA ASN A 6 -75.13 -39.80 -91.14
C ASN A 6 -74.53 -40.92 -90.27
N GLY A 7 -74.03 -42.01 -90.86
CA GLY A 7 -73.37 -43.10 -90.10
C GLY A 7 -74.34 -44.09 -89.47
N VAL A 8 -75.65 -43.95 -89.72
CA VAL A 8 -76.67 -44.93 -89.35
C VAL A 8 -76.88 -45.89 -90.52
N LEU A 9 -76.48 -47.14 -90.33
CA LEU A 9 -76.63 -48.22 -91.31
C LEU A 9 -77.96 -48.93 -91.07
N THR A 10 -78.85 -48.90 -92.05
CA THR A 10 -80.08 -49.71 -92.00
C THR A 10 -79.99 -50.86 -93.00
N TYR A 11 -80.16 -52.09 -92.53
CA TYR A 11 -80.23 -53.29 -93.38
C TYR A 11 -81.42 -54.16 -92.99
N THR A 12 -81.95 -54.93 -93.93
CA THR A 12 -83.05 -55.85 -93.66
C THR A 12 -82.45 -57.20 -93.25
N ASN A 13 -82.83 -57.71 -92.09
CA ASN A 13 -82.35 -59.00 -91.61
C ASN A 13 -83.04 -60.17 -92.33
N GLU A 14 -82.62 -61.39 -91.99
CA GLU A 14 -83.05 -62.66 -92.58
C GLU A 14 -84.56 -62.94 -92.40
N ALA A 15 -85.22 -62.21 -91.50
CA ALA A 15 -86.66 -62.26 -91.24
C ALA A 15 -87.45 -61.12 -91.91
N ASN A 16 -86.82 -60.41 -92.87
CA ASN A 16 -87.39 -59.24 -93.56
C ASN A 16 -87.68 -58.02 -92.66
N VAL A 17 -87.08 -57.94 -91.47
CA VAL A 17 -87.24 -56.80 -90.55
C VAL A 17 -86.08 -55.80 -90.73
N PRO A 18 -86.34 -54.48 -90.85
CA PRO A 18 -85.28 -53.49 -90.89
C PRO A 18 -84.56 -53.40 -89.52
N VAL A 19 -83.24 -53.58 -89.53
CA VAL A 19 -82.34 -53.38 -88.40
C VAL A 19 -81.52 -52.13 -88.64
N VAL A 20 -81.50 -51.25 -87.64
CA VAL A 20 -80.77 -49.98 -87.65
C VAL A 20 -79.55 -50.12 -86.75
N VAL A 21 -78.35 -49.88 -87.30
CA VAL A 21 -77.06 -49.87 -86.60
C VAL A 21 -76.50 -48.45 -86.68
N ASP A 22 -76.60 -47.72 -85.58
CA ASP A 22 -76.06 -46.36 -85.45
C ASP A 22 -74.59 -46.43 -85.07
N ILE A 23 -73.69 -46.30 -86.07
CA ILE A 23 -72.24 -46.38 -85.85
C ILE A 23 -71.75 -45.23 -84.95
N PRO A 24 -72.16 -43.95 -85.13
CA PRO A 24 -71.82 -42.89 -84.19
C PRO A 24 -72.22 -43.17 -82.74
N ALA A 25 -73.43 -43.71 -82.51
CA ALA A 25 -73.85 -44.11 -81.16
C ALA A 25 -73.01 -45.27 -80.61
N LEU A 26 -72.65 -46.24 -81.47
CA LEU A 26 -71.81 -47.38 -81.10
C LEU A 26 -70.38 -46.94 -80.74
N VAL A 27 -69.79 -46.04 -81.54
CA VAL A 27 -68.45 -45.47 -81.28
C VAL A 27 -68.49 -44.65 -80.00
N LYS A 28 -69.48 -43.76 -79.83
CA LYS A 28 -69.65 -43.00 -78.59
C LYS A 28 -69.86 -43.89 -77.35
N SER A 29 -70.50 -45.05 -77.50
CA SER A 29 -70.66 -46.03 -76.42
C SER A 29 -69.41 -46.84 -76.10
N ASN A 30 -68.42 -46.87 -77.01
CA ASN A 30 -67.18 -47.64 -76.88
C ASN A 30 -65.91 -46.77 -76.88
N GLU A 31 -66.06 -45.44 -76.88
CA GLU A 31 -64.95 -44.50 -76.70
C GLU A 31 -64.56 -44.45 -75.23
N THR A 32 -63.29 -44.67 -74.94
CA THR A 32 -62.73 -44.71 -73.59
C THR A 32 -62.26 -43.32 -73.19
N LEU A 33 -62.96 -42.68 -72.25
CA LEU A 33 -62.57 -41.39 -71.66
C LEU A 33 -61.73 -41.65 -70.40
N THR A 34 -60.41 -41.73 -70.56
CA THR A 34 -59.48 -41.73 -69.41
C THR A 34 -59.22 -40.28 -69.00
N VAL A 35 -59.53 -39.95 -67.74
CA VAL A 35 -59.27 -38.63 -67.16
C VAL A 35 -58.29 -38.79 -66.01
N LEU A 36 -57.29 -37.91 -65.97
CA LEU A 36 -56.29 -37.84 -64.90
C LEU A 36 -56.48 -36.51 -64.17
N GLU A 37 -56.73 -36.58 -62.86
CA GLU A 37 -57.00 -35.40 -62.03
C GLU A 37 -56.08 -35.41 -60.81
N ASN A 38 -55.59 -34.22 -60.43
CA ASN A 38 -54.83 -34.02 -59.20
C ASN A 38 -55.82 -33.63 -58.10
N ILE A 39 -55.96 -34.48 -57.08
CA ILE A 39 -56.86 -34.25 -55.96
C ILE A 39 -56.00 -33.96 -54.73
N VAL A 40 -56.26 -32.82 -54.07
CA VAL A 40 -55.58 -32.43 -52.83
C VAL A 40 -56.53 -32.68 -51.66
N THR A 41 -56.14 -33.54 -50.74
CA THR A 41 -56.85 -33.81 -49.47
C THR A 41 -55.98 -33.42 -48.29
N GLN A 42 -56.54 -33.19 -47.11
CA GLN A 42 -55.78 -32.85 -45.90
C GLN A 42 -55.91 -33.96 -44.87
N GLU A 43 -54.79 -34.38 -44.29
CA GLU A 43 -54.78 -35.29 -43.13
C GLU A 43 -53.99 -34.69 -41.97
N SER A 44 -54.38 -35.05 -40.75
CA SER A 44 -53.64 -34.72 -39.53
C SER A 44 -52.70 -35.86 -39.22
N GLU A 45 -51.40 -35.57 -39.10
CA GLU A 45 -50.42 -36.54 -38.61
C GLU A 45 -50.54 -36.73 -37.08
N GLU A 46 -49.93 -37.78 -36.54
CA GLU A 46 -49.90 -38.08 -35.09
C GLU A 46 -49.28 -36.95 -34.25
N SER A 47 -48.50 -36.05 -34.87
CA SER A 47 -47.95 -34.83 -34.28
C SER A 47 -48.96 -33.68 -34.14
N GLY A 48 -50.16 -33.79 -34.74
CA GLY A 48 -51.18 -32.75 -34.81
C GLY A 48 -51.00 -31.74 -35.94
N GLU A 49 -50.01 -31.94 -36.82
CA GLU A 49 -49.76 -31.10 -37.99
C GLU A 49 -50.70 -31.51 -39.15
N ILE A 50 -51.35 -30.52 -39.79
CA ILE A 50 -52.21 -30.75 -40.95
C ILE A 50 -51.35 -30.64 -42.21
N VAL A 51 -51.30 -31.71 -42.99
CA VAL A 51 -50.47 -31.80 -44.19
C VAL A 51 -51.35 -32.04 -45.41
N ASP A 52 -51.10 -31.29 -46.48
CA ASP A 52 -51.74 -31.51 -47.79
C ASP A 52 -51.20 -32.81 -48.41
N ILE A 53 -52.10 -33.70 -48.79
CA ILE A 53 -51.84 -34.94 -49.52
C ILE A 53 -52.26 -34.74 -50.97
N TYR A 54 -51.29 -34.77 -51.86
CA TYR A 54 -51.49 -34.72 -53.30
C TYR A 54 -51.65 -36.15 -53.82
N THR A 55 -52.85 -36.50 -54.26
CA THR A 55 -53.14 -37.82 -54.85
C THR A 55 -53.44 -37.66 -56.33
N LEU A 56 -52.65 -38.32 -57.17
CA LEU A 56 -52.96 -38.41 -58.59
C LEU A 56 -53.96 -39.54 -58.78
N THR A 57 -55.19 -39.23 -59.20
CA THR A 57 -56.23 -40.26 -59.36
C THR A 57 -56.51 -40.44 -60.85
N TYR A 58 -56.47 -41.69 -61.32
CA TYR A 58 -56.97 -42.03 -62.65
C TYR A 58 -58.34 -42.69 -62.53
N LYS A 59 -59.25 -42.34 -63.43
CA LYS A 59 -60.55 -42.98 -63.56
C LYS A 59 -60.52 -43.98 -64.72
N ASP A 60 -60.84 -45.23 -64.46
CA ASP A 60 -60.84 -46.27 -65.50
C ASP A 60 -62.13 -46.28 -66.34
N GLU A 61 -62.20 -47.20 -67.30
CA GLU A 61 -63.31 -47.38 -68.23
C GLU A 61 -64.61 -47.85 -67.54
N ALA A 62 -64.53 -48.46 -66.35
CA ALA A 62 -65.68 -48.83 -65.52
C ALA A 62 -66.15 -47.65 -64.65
N GLY A 63 -65.39 -46.56 -64.62
CA GLY A 63 -65.63 -45.38 -63.81
C GLY A 63 -65.07 -45.48 -62.40
N ASP A 64 -64.29 -46.51 -62.11
CA ASP A 64 -63.64 -46.70 -60.83
C ASP A 64 -62.44 -45.76 -60.70
N LEU A 65 -62.29 -45.18 -59.51
CA LEU A 65 -61.20 -44.28 -59.18
C LEU A 65 -60.03 -45.06 -58.59
N HIS A 66 -58.86 -44.86 -59.16
CA HIS A 66 -57.62 -45.48 -58.73
C HIS A 66 -56.65 -44.41 -58.23
N PRO A 67 -56.59 -44.19 -56.91
CA PRO A 67 -55.70 -43.20 -56.33
C PRO A 67 -54.24 -43.69 -56.35
N ILE A 68 -53.34 -42.81 -56.78
CA ILE A 68 -51.90 -42.97 -56.67
C ILE A 68 -51.41 -41.96 -55.64
N ASP A 69 -51.11 -42.45 -54.45
CA ASP A 69 -50.58 -41.63 -53.36
C ASP A 69 -49.13 -41.21 -53.67
N ILE A 70 -48.95 -39.93 -53.96
CA ILE A 70 -47.62 -39.36 -54.28
C ILE A 70 -46.73 -39.38 -53.04
N LYS A 71 -47.30 -39.32 -51.82
CA LYS A 71 -46.56 -39.38 -50.55
C LYS A 71 -45.76 -40.68 -50.44
N VAL A 72 -46.26 -41.79 -51.00
CA VAL A 72 -45.54 -43.07 -51.09
C VAL A 72 -44.40 -43.01 -52.11
N LEU A 73 -44.54 -42.26 -53.21
CA LEU A 73 -43.50 -42.10 -54.22
C LEU A 73 -42.32 -41.23 -53.73
N VAL A 74 -42.58 -40.16 -52.98
CA VAL A 74 -41.52 -39.27 -52.45
C VAL A 74 -40.92 -39.72 -51.13
N LYS A 75 -41.56 -40.61 -50.37
CA LYS A 75 -41.02 -41.17 -49.12
C LYS A 75 -39.66 -41.86 -49.28
N GLY A 76 -39.36 -42.38 -50.48
CA GLY A 76 -38.08 -42.99 -50.80
C GLY A 76 -36.97 -42.01 -51.20
N THR A 77 -37.28 -40.72 -51.35
CA THR A 77 -36.35 -39.68 -51.84
C THR A 77 -36.19 -38.50 -50.88
N GLU A 78 -36.84 -38.51 -49.71
CA GLU A 78 -36.64 -37.50 -48.68
C GLU A 78 -35.31 -37.72 -47.94
N THR A 79 -34.51 -36.65 -47.83
CA THR A 79 -33.20 -36.70 -47.20
C THR A 79 -33.33 -36.55 -45.69
N VAL A 80 -33.26 -37.65 -44.93
CA VAL A 80 -33.34 -37.64 -43.45
C VAL A 80 -31.96 -37.36 -42.84
N THR A 81 -31.39 -36.18 -43.12
CA THR A 81 -30.13 -35.75 -42.51
C THR A 81 -30.37 -34.99 -41.22
N THR A 82 -29.64 -35.31 -40.15
CA THR A 82 -29.73 -34.56 -38.88
C THR A 82 -28.36 -34.04 -38.45
N LEU A 83 -28.35 -32.90 -37.77
CA LEU A 83 -27.17 -32.30 -37.13
C LEU A 83 -27.55 -31.87 -35.71
N VAL A 84 -26.99 -32.54 -34.71
CA VAL A 84 -27.35 -32.34 -33.30
C VAL A 84 -26.08 -32.09 -32.49
N TYR A 85 -26.09 -31.02 -31.69
CA TYR A 85 -25.00 -30.72 -30.75
C TYR A 85 -25.35 -31.21 -29.35
N ASP A 86 -24.45 -31.99 -28.74
CA ASP A 86 -24.49 -32.34 -27.33
C ASP A 86 -23.56 -31.39 -26.53
N PRO A 87 -24.11 -30.50 -25.67
CA PRO A 87 -23.31 -29.55 -24.91
C PRO A 87 -22.58 -30.15 -23.70
N MET A 88 -22.96 -31.34 -23.22
CA MET A 88 -22.31 -32.01 -22.09
C MET A 88 -21.11 -32.84 -22.58
N GLU A 89 -21.30 -33.53 -23.69
CA GLU A 89 -20.25 -34.35 -24.31
C GLU A 89 -19.40 -33.56 -25.32
N HIS A 90 -19.77 -32.31 -25.62
CA HIS A 90 -19.13 -31.43 -26.60
C HIS A 90 -18.99 -32.06 -28.00
N VAL A 91 -20.01 -32.81 -28.45
CA VAL A 91 -19.99 -33.52 -29.74
C VAL A 91 -21.07 -32.99 -30.68
N LEU A 92 -20.68 -32.65 -31.90
CA LEU A 92 -21.60 -32.39 -33.00
C LEU A 92 -21.82 -33.69 -33.80
N THR A 93 -23.03 -34.22 -33.76
CA THR A 93 -23.41 -35.49 -34.39
C THR A 93 -24.14 -35.23 -35.69
N TYR A 94 -23.53 -35.64 -36.81
CA TYR A 94 -24.15 -35.64 -38.13
C TYR A 94 -24.64 -37.03 -38.49
N LYS A 95 -25.91 -37.18 -38.86
CA LYS A 95 -26.46 -38.43 -39.40
C LYS A 95 -26.82 -38.22 -40.87
N ASN A 96 -26.27 -39.05 -41.75
CA ASN A 96 -26.57 -38.97 -43.18
C ASN A 96 -27.85 -39.74 -43.55
N GLU A 97 -28.25 -39.66 -44.83
CA GLU A 97 -29.47 -40.29 -45.37
C GLU A 97 -29.50 -41.81 -45.26
N LYS A 98 -28.33 -42.46 -45.16
CA LYS A 98 -28.19 -43.91 -44.94
C LYS A 98 -28.27 -44.29 -43.46
N GLY A 99 -28.43 -43.30 -42.60
CA GLY A 99 -28.44 -43.45 -41.15
C GLY A 99 -27.05 -43.61 -40.53
N GLU A 100 -25.98 -43.44 -41.30
CA GLU A 100 -24.61 -43.49 -40.80
C GLU A 100 -24.34 -42.23 -39.98
N VAL A 101 -23.77 -42.43 -38.79
CA VAL A 101 -23.52 -41.38 -37.82
C VAL A 101 -22.04 -41.00 -37.85
N THR A 102 -21.76 -39.72 -38.03
CA THR A 102 -20.43 -39.11 -37.92
C THR A 102 -20.41 -38.19 -36.71
N ASN A 103 -19.55 -38.50 -35.74
CA ASN A 103 -19.37 -37.68 -34.55
C ASN A 103 -18.17 -36.76 -34.75
N LEU A 104 -18.40 -35.46 -34.62
CA LEU A 104 -17.38 -34.40 -34.67
C LEU A 104 -17.22 -33.88 -33.25
N LYS A 105 -16.20 -34.37 -32.53
CA LYS A 105 -15.90 -33.88 -31.18
C LYS A 105 -15.34 -32.47 -31.26
N LEU A 106 -16.06 -31.48 -30.72
CA LEU A 106 -15.59 -30.10 -30.72
C LEU A 106 -14.34 -29.93 -29.86
N THR A 107 -14.16 -30.74 -28.81
CA THR A 107 -12.91 -30.81 -28.03
C THR A 107 -11.69 -31.12 -28.90
N ASP A 108 -11.84 -31.88 -29.98
CA ASP A 108 -10.73 -32.21 -30.87
C ASP A 108 -10.47 -31.07 -31.87
N LEU A 109 -11.43 -30.15 -32.04
CA LEU A 109 -11.33 -28.95 -32.88
C LEU A 109 -10.84 -27.70 -32.12
N VAL A 110 -11.18 -27.58 -30.83
CA VAL A 110 -10.83 -26.41 -30.00
C VAL A 110 -9.99 -26.75 -28.76
N GLY A 111 -9.82 -28.02 -28.39
CA GLY A 111 -9.05 -28.43 -27.21
C GLY A 111 -7.55 -28.20 -27.36
N ASP A 112 -7.01 -28.33 -28.57
CA ASP A 112 -5.64 -27.89 -28.89
C ASP A 112 -5.52 -26.34 -28.93
N GLY A 113 -6.65 -25.62 -28.88
CA GLY A 113 -6.74 -24.16 -28.93
C GLY A 113 -7.10 -23.49 -27.61
N GLU A 114 -7.31 -24.23 -26.53
CA GLU A 114 -7.44 -23.65 -25.19
C GLU A 114 -6.03 -23.30 -24.69
N SER A 115 -5.71 -22.00 -24.67
CA SER A 115 -4.44 -21.54 -24.12
C SER A 115 -4.40 -21.90 -22.62
N LEU A 116 -3.49 -22.78 -22.21
CA LEU A 116 -3.26 -23.18 -20.82
C LEU A 116 -2.66 -22.06 -19.94
N THR A 117 -2.93 -20.80 -20.28
CA THR A 117 -2.32 -19.64 -19.64
C THR A 117 -2.75 -19.55 -18.18
N LYS A 118 -1.78 -19.67 -17.29
CA LYS A 118 -2.00 -19.70 -15.84
C LYS A 118 -1.13 -18.64 -15.19
N LEU A 119 -1.71 -17.83 -14.31
CA LEU A 119 -0.97 -16.89 -13.47
C LEU A 119 -1.16 -17.28 -12.01
N GLU A 120 -0.07 -17.63 -11.34
CA GLU A 120 -0.07 -18.03 -9.95
C GLU A 120 0.90 -17.17 -9.13
N PHE A 121 0.52 -16.91 -7.88
CA PHE A 121 1.43 -16.34 -6.91
C PHE A 121 2.12 -17.46 -6.15
N ASP A 122 3.45 -17.52 -6.26
CA ASP A 122 4.28 -18.39 -5.43
C ASP A 122 4.67 -17.64 -4.15
N ALA A 123 4.05 -18.04 -3.03
CA ALA A 123 4.31 -17.46 -1.73
C ALA A 123 5.69 -17.83 -1.15
N ALA A 124 6.32 -18.92 -1.62
CA ALA A 124 7.64 -19.33 -1.13
C ALA A 124 8.76 -18.49 -1.77
N THR A 125 8.60 -18.13 -3.04
CA THR A 125 9.57 -17.32 -3.80
C THR A 125 9.11 -15.87 -4.01
N ASN A 126 7.95 -15.49 -3.45
CA ASN A 126 7.32 -14.18 -3.59
C ASN A 126 7.30 -13.68 -5.05
N SER A 127 6.93 -14.56 -5.97
CA SER A 127 7.01 -14.32 -7.41
C SER A 127 5.68 -14.63 -8.09
N LEU A 128 5.44 -13.98 -9.24
CA LEU A 128 4.33 -14.34 -10.12
C LEU A 128 4.85 -15.32 -11.16
N LEU A 129 4.25 -16.51 -11.21
CA LEU A 129 4.56 -17.55 -12.20
C LEU A 129 3.50 -17.48 -13.29
N TYR A 130 3.93 -17.14 -14.51
CA TYR A 130 3.09 -17.16 -15.70
C TYR A 130 3.44 -18.39 -16.54
N THR A 131 2.53 -19.34 -16.65
CA THR A 131 2.65 -20.47 -17.59
C THR A 131 2.03 -20.05 -18.92
N ASP A 132 2.80 -20.11 -20.00
CA ASP A 132 2.31 -19.83 -21.35
C ASP A 132 1.59 -21.04 -21.99
N GLU A 133 1.14 -20.86 -23.24
CA GLU A 133 0.43 -21.87 -24.02
C GLU A 133 1.29 -23.09 -24.39
N ASP A 134 2.62 -22.95 -24.39
CA ASP A 134 3.58 -24.03 -24.60
C ASP A 134 3.94 -24.75 -23.29
N GLY A 135 3.35 -24.34 -22.16
CA GLY A 135 3.63 -24.88 -20.83
C GLY A 135 4.94 -24.38 -20.22
N ILE A 136 5.57 -23.36 -20.82
CA ILE A 136 6.79 -22.75 -20.28
C ILE A 136 6.41 -21.79 -19.16
N ILE A 137 7.11 -21.91 -18.03
CA ILE A 137 6.91 -21.05 -16.86
C ILE A 137 7.86 -19.85 -16.96
N HIS A 138 7.28 -18.66 -17.04
CA HIS A 138 7.95 -17.37 -16.91
C HIS A 138 7.84 -16.88 -15.47
N THR A 139 8.97 -16.58 -14.85
CA THR A 139 9.02 -16.06 -13.48
C THR A 139 9.14 -14.55 -13.51
N ILE A 140 8.20 -13.87 -12.85
CA ILE A 140 8.23 -12.41 -12.64
C ILE A 140 8.56 -12.17 -11.17
N GLU A 141 9.81 -11.78 -10.90
CA GLU A 141 10.28 -11.49 -9.54
C GLU A 141 9.67 -10.19 -9.00
N ILE A 142 8.87 -10.30 -7.94
CA ILE A 142 8.22 -9.15 -7.28
C ILE A 142 9.15 -8.54 -6.22
N GLU A 143 10.27 -9.18 -5.89
CA GLU A 143 11.27 -8.66 -4.94
C GLU A 143 11.82 -7.28 -5.33
N SER A 144 11.72 -6.89 -6.61
CA SER A 144 12.12 -5.57 -7.09
C SER A 144 11.18 -4.43 -6.66
N ILE A 145 9.95 -4.72 -6.22
CA ILE A 145 8.90 -3.71 -5.98
C ILE A 145 8.84 -3.26 -4.51
N ASN A 146 9.28 -4.10 -3.55
CA ASN A 146 9.29 -3.78 -2.11
C ASN A 146 10.68 -3.37 -1.61
N LYS A 147 11.39 -2.55 -2.39
CA LYS A 147 12.73 -2.09 -2.03
C LYS A 147 12.66 -0.79 -1.25
N HIS A 148 12.97 -0.83 0.04
CA HIS A 148 13.14 0.38 0.84
C HIS A 148 14.30 1.22 0.30
N PRO A 149 14.26 2.56 0.39
CA PRO A 149 15.31 3.42 -0.16
C PRO A 149 16.64 3.35 0.61
N TRP A 150 16.71 2.58 1.70
CA TRP A 150 17.91 2.35 2.49
C TRP A 150 18.35 0.89 2.45
N LEU A 151 19.60 0.67 2.84
CA LEU A 151 20.15 -0.67 3.03
C LEU A 151 19.99 -1.06 4.50
N ASP A 152 19.77 -2.34 4.79
CA ASP A 152 19.79 -2.85 6.15
C ASP A 152 21.22 -2.82 6.72
N SER A 153 21.39 -2.34 7.97
CA SER A 153 22.71 -2.15 8.59
C SER A 153 23.49 -3.43 8.81
N SER A 154 22.81 -4.56 8.99
CA SER A 154 23.43 -5.85 9.25
C SER A 154 23.86 -6.54 7.95
N THR A 155 22.97 -6.57 6.96
CA THR A 155 23.19 -7.32 5.71
C THR A 155 23.81 -6.48 4.60
N HIS A 156 23.75 -5.15 4.70
CA HIS A 156 24.16 -4.20 3.65
C HIS A 156 23.44 -4.37 2.31
N ASN A 157 22.38 -5.18 2.28
CA ASN A 157 21.47 -5.34 1.16
C ASN A 157 20.31 -4.35 1.28
N VAL A 158 19.52 -4.20 0.22
CA VAL A 158 18.31 -3.37 0.27
C VAL A 158 17.40 -3.85 1.39
N ALA A 159 16.95 -2.94 2.24
CA ALA A 159 16.09 -3.30 3.36
C ALA A 159 14.78 -3.91 2.85
N THR A 160 14.35 -5.00 3.50
CA THR A 160 13.13 -5.75 3.23
C THR A 160 12.04 -5.51 4.29
N SER A 161 12.37 -4.77 5.35
CA SER A 161 11.45 -4.35 6.41
C SER A 161 11.57 -2.86 6.69
N SER A 162 10.44 -2.21 7.00
CA SER A 162 10.39 -0.80 7.41
C SER A 162 10.97 -0.56 8.81
N THR A 163 11.19 -1.62 9.59
CA THR A 163 11.84 -1.58 10.90
C THR A 163 13.34 -1.85 10.84
N ALA A 164 13.88 -2.18 9.66
CA ALA A 164 15.30 -2.41 9.48
C ALA A 164 16.09 -1.10 9.70
N ASP A 165 17.22 -1.20 10.40
CA ASP A 165 18.10 -0.06 10.64
C ASP A 165 18.59 0.55 9.32
N ILE A 166 18.61 1.88 9.28
CA ILE A 166 18.99 2.65 8.10
C ILE A 166 20.51 2.65 7.92
N TYR A 167 21.00 1.99 6.88
CA TYR A 167 22.36 2.14 6.38
C TYR A 167 22.36 2.84 5.02
N THR A 168 23.11 3.94 4.92
CA THR A 168 23.32 4.67 3.66
C THR A 168 24.81 4.72 3.32
N LYS A 169 25.16 4.45 2.06
CA LYS A 169 26.54 4.50 1.56
C LYS A 169 26.99 5.94 1.26
N GLY A 170 27.06 6.80 2.28
CA GLY A 170 27.68 8.13 2.09
C GLY A 170 27.34 9.16 3.14
N TRP A 171 26.05 9.52 3.26
CA TRP A 171 25.51 10.52 4.18
C TRP A 171 23.98 10.35 4.30
N VAL A 172 23.37 11.00 5.30
CA VAL A 172 21.92 11.03 5.54
C VAL A 172 21.48 12.48 5.69
N GLY A 173 20.59 12.93 4.79
CA GLY A 173 19.94 14.23 4.87
C GLY A 173 18.48 14.10 5.27
N ILE A 174 18.09 14.65 6.42
CA ILE A 174 16.68 14.77 6.82
C ILE A 174 16.26 16.20 6.52
N GLY A 175 15.45 16.41 5.47
CA GLY A 175 15.08 17.74 4.99
C GLY A 175 16.19 18.47 4.21
N PHE A 176 17.19 17.74 3.73
CA PHE A 176 18.25 18.21 2.83
C PHE A 176 18.33 17.30 1.59
N THR A 177 18.54 17.88 0.41
CA THR A 177 18.73 17.14 -0.85
C THR A 177 20.19 17.08 -1.31
N GLU A 178 21.07 17.86 -0.68
CA GLU A 178 22.50 17.93 -1.00
C GLU A 178 23.34 17.73 0.28
N PRO A 179 24.50 17.05 0.20
CA PRO A 179 25.43 16.95 1.33
C PRO A 179 25.98 18.34 1.68
N SER A 180 26.43 18.56 2.93
CA SER A 180 27.16 19.80 3.21
C SER A 180 28.56 19.78 2.59
N GLY A 181 29.15 20.97 2.45
CA GLY A 181 30.55 21.12 2.08
C GLY A 181 31.53 20.79 3.21
N ALA A 182 31.05 20.37 4.39
CA ALA A 182 31.91 20.02 5.51
C ALA A 182 32.50 18.62 5.30
N PRO A 183 33.82 18.45 5.49
CA PRO A 183 34.43 17.12 5.44
C PRO A 183 33.82 16.23 6.52
N ASN A 184 33.56 14.96 6.16
CA ASN A 184 33.08 13.91 7.05
C ASN A 184 31.68 14.12 7.68
N GLU A 185 30.85 15.04 7.17
CA GLU A 185 29.45 15.13 7.59
C GLU A 185 28.65 13.92 7.09
N LYS A 186 28.16 13.09 8.03
CA LYS A 186 27.37 11.88 7.71
C LYS A 186 25.89 12.03 7.98
N LEU A 187 25.46 12.98 8.81
CA LEU A 187 24.07 13.22 9.16
C LEU A 187 23.80 14.71 9.26
N ARG A 188 22.76 15.19 8.56
CA ARG A 188 22.27 16.57 8.67
C ARG A 188 20.76 16.60 8.74
N VAL A 189 20.21 17.42 9.64
CA VAL A 189 18.77 17.49 9.90
C VAL A 189 18.29 18.94 9.82
N ASN A 190 17.29 19.20 8.97
CA ASN A 190 16.58 20.47 8.88
C ASN A 190 15.28 20.37 9.68
N GLY A 191 15.40 20.53 10.99
CA GLY A 191 14.28 20.37 11.92
C GLY A 191 14.76 20.04 13.34
N SER A 192 13.80 19.82 14.23
CA SER A 192 14.08 19.40 15.62
C SER A 192 14.43 17.92 15.69
N ILE A 193 15.35 17.58 16.60
CA ILE A 193 15.71 16.20 16.94
C ILE A 193 15.26 15.95 18.38
N THR A 194 14.46 14.91 18.60
CA THR A 194 14.08 14.44 19.95
C THR A 194 14.80 13.12 20.21
N ALA A 195 15.63 13.08 21.25
CA ALA A 195 16.28 11.87 21.74
C ALA A 195 15.64 11.43 23.06
N VAL A 196 15.55 10.11 23.27
CA VAL A 196 15.10 9.54 24.54
C VAL A 196 16.32 9.19 25.37
N ASN A 197 16.36 9.72 26.60
CA ASN A 197 17.39 9.41 27.59
C ASN A 197 16.77 8.88 28.87
N SER A 198 17.58 8.19 29.67
CA SER A 198 17.17 7.58 30.94
C SER A 198 16.93 8.59 32.07
N TYR A 199 17.56 9.76 32.04
CA TYR A 199 17.46 10.77 33.09
C TYR A 199 17.82 12.18 32.57
N TYR A 200 17.52 13.18 33.40
CA TYR A 200 17.82 14.60 33.19
C TYR A 200 18.59 15.14 34.42
N ALA A 201 19.41 16.18 34.26
CA ALA A 201 20.41 16.55 35.27
C ALA A 201 19.86 17.23 36.54
N ASP A 202 18.54 17.44 36.64
CA ASP A 202 17.86 18.09 37.79
C ASP A 202 18.22 17.49 39.17
N TYR A 203 18.74 16.25 39.20
CA TYR A 203 19.27 15.65 40.43
C TYR A 203 20.35 16.49 41.13
N VAL A 204 21.03 17.39 40.40
CA VAL A 204 22.01 18.32 40.99
C VAL A 204 21.33 19.25 41.99
N PHE A 205 20.24 19.89 41.57
CA PHE A 205 19.48 20.79 42.43
C PHE A 205 18.71 20.03 43.51
N GLU A 206 18.07 18.91 43.19
CA GLU A 206 17.39 18.06 44.19
C GLU A 206 18.35 17.67 45.31
N LYS A 207 19.55 17.19 44.95
CA LYS A 207 20.55 16.80 45.94
C LYS A 207 21.01 17.99 46.78
N TYR A 208 21.21 19.15 46.18
CA TYR A 208 21.70 20.34 46.88
C TYR A 208 20.68 20.94 47.84
N PHE A 209 19.41 21.07 47.41
CA PHE A 209 18.36 21.72 48.21
C PHE A 209 17.61 20.75 49.12
N ASP A 210 17.32 19.53 48.66
CA ASP A 210 16.51 18.55 49.39
C ASP A 210 17.38 17.48 50.08
N GLY A 211 18.67 17.41 49.75
CA GLY A 211 19.63 16.43 50.30
C GLY A 211 19.59 15.05 49.63
N TYR A 212 18.66 14.82 48.71
CA TYR A 212 18.44 13.55 48.04
C TYR A 212 17.89 13.74 46.62
N SER A 213 18.25 12.84 45.70
CA SER A 213 17.62 12.72 44.39
C SER A 213 17.25 11.26 44.12
N SER A 214 16.04 11.04 43.60
CA SER A 214 15.59 9.70 43.18
C SER A 214 16.14 9.28 41.82
N LEU A 215 16.56 10.26 40.99
CA LEU A 215 17.13 10.02 39.68
C LEU A 215 18.58 9.54 39.77
N LYS A 216 19.35 10.08 40.72
CA LYS A 216 20.76 9.74 40.92
C LYS A 216 21.14 9.80 42.41
N TYR A 217 20.99 8.68 43.11
CA TYR A 217 21.15 8.59 44.56
C TYR A 217 22.61 8.73 45.04
N ASP A 218 23.56 8.37 44.18
CA ASP A 218 25.01 8.40 44.41
C ASP A 218 25.65 9.75 44.02
N TYR A 219 24.88 10.67 43.44
CA TYR A 219 25.36 12.00 43.11
C TYR A 219 25.73 12.78 44.39
N ASN A 220 26.87 13.46 44.33
CA ASN A 220 27.38 14.29 45.42
C ASN A 220 27.99 15.58 44.87
N PHE A 221 27.39 16.71 45.24
CA PHE A 221 27.91 18.04 44.94
C PHE A 221 29.27 18.24 45.62
N LYS A 222 30.29 18.62 44.84
CA LYS A 222 31.67 18.81 45.31
C LYS A 222 31.98 20.30 45.42
N GLY A 223 32.64 20.70 46.51
CA GLY A 223 33.19 22.06 46.63
C GLY A 223 34.32 22.32 45.64
N LEU A 224 34.57 23.60 45.33
CA LEU A 224 35.56 24.01 44.34
C LEU A 224 36.98 23.50 44.64
N ASP A 225 37.39 23.40 45.90
CA ASP A 225 38.70 22.86 46.27
C ASP A 225 38.86 21.40 45.81
N ALA A 226 37.86 20.56 46.07
CA ALA A 226 37.86 19.16 45.66
C ALA A 226 37.76 19.00 44.13
N VAL A 227 37.06 19.92 43.45
CA VAL A 227 37.00 19.97 41.99
C VAL A 227 38.37 20.36 41.42
N GLU A 228 39.04 21.35 42.00
CA GLU A 228 40.38 21.78 41.58
C GLU A 228 41.40 20.66 41.72
N ASP A 229 41.41 19.96 42.86
CA ASP A 229 42.28 18.80 43.09
C ASP A 229 42.01 17.69 42.06
N PHE A 230 40.74 17.40 41.77
CA PHE A 230 40.37 16.43 40.74
C PHE A 230 40.89 16.84 39.35
N ILE A 231 40.76 18.11 38.97
CA ILE A 231 41.23 18.61 37.68
C ILE A 231 42.75 18.54 37.58
N LYS A 232 43.48 18.86 38.66
CA LYS A 232 44.95 18.76 38.69
C LYS A 232 45.42 17.33 38.45
N GLU A 233 44.78 16.37 39.11
CA GLU A 233 45.09 14.94 39.02
C GLU A 233 44.68 14.36 37.65
N ASN A 234 43.45 14.61 37.20
CA ASN A 234 42.83 13.88 36.09
C ASN A 234 42.79 14.64 34.77
N ARG A 235 43.01 15.96 34.78
CA ARG A 235 43.01 16.84 33.59
C ARG A 235 41.67 16.90 32.84
N HIS A 236 40.57 16.56 33.49
CA HIS A 236 39.19 16.78 33.04
C HIS A 236 38.29 17.09 34.24
N LEU A 237 37.06 17.53 33.99
CA LEU A 237 36.07 17.81 35.04
C LEU A 237 35.50 16.50 35.63
N PRO A 238 35.16 16.47 36.92
CA PRO A 238 34.41 15.35 37.52
C PRO A 238 33.10 15.13 36.76
N GLY A 239 32.73 13.87 36.50
CA GLY A 239 31.46 13.53 35.82
C GLY A 239 31.47 13.72 34.30
N ILE A 240 32.55 14.25 33.71
CA ILE A 240 32.75 14.26 32.26
C ILE A 240 33.59 13.05 31.85
N THR A 241 33.13 12.34 30.81
CA THR A 241 33.85 11.20 30.23
C THR A 241 35.24 11.63 29.75
N PRO A 242 36.35 11.08 30.28
CA PRO A 242 37.68 11.45 29.86
C PRO A 242 38.00 10.95 28.46
N ILE A 243 38.90 11.66 27.76
CA ILE A 243 39.25 11.34 26.37
C ILE A 243 39.82 9.92 26.17
N HIS A 244 40.48 9.36 27.18
CA HIS A 244 41.08 8.02 27.10
C HIS A 244 40.07 6.88 27.26
N GLU A 245 38.85 7.17 27.75
CA GLU A 245 37.73 6.21 27.77
C GLU A 245 36.92 6.23 26.47
N LEU A 246 37.09 7.26 25.64
CA LEU A 246 36.42 7.36 24.35
C LEU A 246 37.05 6.41 23.34
N SER A 247 36.19 5.73 22.56
CA SER A 247 36.66 4.93 21.43
C SER A 247 37.25 5.84 20.36
N LYS A 248 38.40 5.48 19.81
CA LYS A 248 39.09 6.24 18.76
C LYS A 248 39.08 5.48 17.44
N SER A 249 38.62 6.12 16.38
CA SER A 249 38.70 5.66 15.00
C SER A 249 39.77 6.45 14.23
N GLU A 250 40.00 6.08 12.96
CA GLU A 250 40.87 6.84 12.05
C GLU A 250 40.39 8.29 11.87
N ASP A 251 39.06 8.50 11.92
CA ASP A 251 38.42 9.79 11.68
C ASP A 251 38.20 10.65 12.94
N GLY A 252 38.37 10.10 14.16
CA GLY A 252 38.19 10.87 15.41
C GLY A 252 37.84 10.04 16.64
N TYR A 253 37.18 10.69 17.62
CA TYR A 253 36.66 10.03 18.82
C TYR A 253 35.16 9.82 18.70
N SER A 254 34.68 8.65 19.11
CA SER A 254 33.26 8.33 19.20
C SER A 254 32.75 8.60 20.61
N PHE A 255 31.68 9.37 20.72
CA PHE A 255 31.00 9.67 21.97
C PHE A 255 29.50 9.74 21.76
N ASN A 256 28.74 9.51 22.83
CA ASN A 256 27.29 9.63 22.83
C ASN A 256 26.90 11.10 23.06
N VAL A 257 26.32 11.74 22.05
CA VAL A 257 25.92 13.17 22.09
C VAL A 257 24.87 13.42 23.17
N SER A 258 23.95 12.47 23.37
CA SER A 258 22.91 12.58 24.38
C SER A 258 23.49 12.52 25.80
N GLU A 259 24.39 11.57 26.04
CA GLU A 259 25.09 11.45 27.34
C GLU A 259 25.95 12.68 27.63
N LEU A 260 26.72 13.14 26.63
CA LEU A 260 27.52 14.35 26.75
C LEU A 260 26.63 15.56 27.09
N SER A 261 25.45 15.66 26.48
CA SER A 261 24.51 16.76 26.76
C SER A 261 24.04 16.74 28.22
N ILE A 262 23.81 15.56 28.80
CA ILE A 262 23.45 15.43 30.22
C ILE A 262 24.64 15.77 31.12
N GLN A 263 25.84 15.28 30.80
CA GLN A 263 27.06 15.59 31.54
C GLN A 263 27.37 17.09 31.55
N LEU A 264 27.17 17.77 30.42
CA LEU A 264 27.31 19.23 30.31
C LEU A 264 26.25 19.99 31.12
N LEU A 265 25.01 19.50 31.12
CA LEU A 265 23.95 20.09 31.94
C LEU A 265 24.25 19.93 33.43
N GLU A 266 24.71 18.75 33.88
CA GLU A 266 25.18 18.51 35.26
C GLU A 266 26.22 19.56 35.67
N LYS A 267 27.26 19.77 34.83
CA LYS A 267 28.30 20.78 35.12
C LYS A 267 27.76 22.21 35.10
N THR A 268 26.78 22.50 34.24
CA THR A 268 26.17 23.83 34.17
C THR A 268 25.40 24.12 35.45
N GLU A 269 24.62 23.17 35.97
CA GLU A 269 23.90 23.30 37.23
C GLU A 269 24.84 23.44 38.43
N GLU A 270 25.92 22.63 38.48
CA GLU A 270 26.97 22.77 39.50
C GLU A 270 27.62 24.16 39.47
N LEU A 271 27.92 24.68 38.28
CA LEU A 271 28.48 26.02 38.11
C LEU A 271 27.52 27.10 38.66
N TYR A 272 26.22 26.99 38.38
CA TYR A 272 25.23 27.92 38.93
C TYR A 272 25.16 27.85 40.46
N LEU A 273 25.24 26.66 41.06
CA LEU A 273 25.30 26.52 42.51
C LEU A 273 26.55 27.21 43.10
N HIS A 274 27.72 26.99 42.52
CA HIS A 274 28.95 27.67 42.95
C HIS A 274 28.86 29.19 42.80
N ILE A 275 28.24 29.69 41.72
CA ILE A 275 28.02 31.14 41.53
C ILE A 275 27.09 31.69 42.61
N ILE A 276 26.02 30.97 42.96
CA ILE A 276 25.10 31.37 44.03
C ILE A 276 25.82 31.41 45.38
N GLU A 277 26.64 30.39 45.69
CA GLU A 277 27.47 30.35 46.90
C GLU A 277 28.45 31.54 46.93
N GLN A 278 29.14 31.79 45.82
CA GLN A 278 30.08 32.89 45.69
C GLN A 278 29.42 34.26 45.86
N ASN A 279 28.23 34.47 45.28
CA ASN A 279 27.50 35.72 45.43
C ASN A 279 27.07 35.95 46.89
N LYS A 280 26.61 34.90 47.59
CA LYS A 280 26.30 34.97 49.03
C LYS A 280 27.52 35.33 49.86
N GLU A 281 28.71 34.82 49.52
CA GLU A 281 29.95 35.24 50.19
C GLU A 281 30.30 36.70 49.92
N LEU A 282 30.14 37.16 48.68
CA LEU A 282 30.38 38.56 48.32
C LEU A 282 29.46 39.50 49.09
N GLU A 283 28.17 39.19 49.21
CA GLU A 283 27.21 39.97 50.00
C GLU A 283 27.58 40.04 51.49
N LYS A 284 28.09 38.94 52.06
CA LYS A 284 28.61 38.91 53.44
C LYS A 284 29.85 39.79 53.58
N LYS A 285 30.80 39.70 52.63
CA LYS A 285 32.02 40.51 52.62
C LYS A 285 31.69 42.00 52.48
N GLU A 286 30.74 42.35 51.61
CA GLU A 286 30.26 43.72 51.41
C GLU A 286 29.59 44.29 52.68
N SER A 287 28.72 43.51 53.32
CA SER A 287 28.13 43.89 54.62
C SER A 287 29.21 44.15 55.67
N ARG A 288 30.24 43.30 55.72
CA ARG A 288 31.34 43.47 56.66
C ARG A 288 32.19 44.71 56.36
N ILE A 289 32.41 45.03 55.09
CA ILE A 289 33.11 46.25 54.67
C ILE A 289 32.34 47.48 55.15
N LYS A 290 31.03 47.54 54.93
CA LYS A 290 30.18 48.65 55.40
C LYS A 290 30.24 48.83 56.93
N GLU A 291 30.23 47.74 57.69
CA GLU A 291 30.40 47.80 59.15
C GLU A 291 31.76 48.38 59.54
N LEU A 292 32.84 47.94 58.89
CA LEU A 292 34.19 48.43 59.17
C LEU A 292 34.35 49.90 58.79
N GLU A 293 33.76 50.33 57.67
CA GLU A 293 33.74 51.73 57.26
C GLU A 293 33.01 52.61 58.27
N GLN A 294 31.85 52.17 58.79
CA GLN A 294 31.12 52.89 59.83
C GLN A 294 31.91 53.00 61.13
N VAL A 295 32.58 51.92 61.54
CA VAL A 295 33.45 51.93 62.73
C VAL A 295 34.61 52.89 62.53
N ASN A 296 35.24 52.90 61.36
CA ASN A 296 36.34 53.83 61.05
C ASN A 296 35.88 55.30 61.08
N GLN A 297 34.71 55.63 60.52
CA GLN A 297 34.14 56.98 60.60
C GLN A 297 33.90 57.40 62.05
N ASN A 298 33.32 56.52 62.87
CA ASN A 298 33.07 56.80 64.28
C ASN A 298 34.38 57.01 65.07
N VAL A 299 35.41 56.23 64.77
CA VAL A 299 36.74 56.40 65.37
C VAL A 299 37.35 57.75 64.94
N GLN A 300 37.26 58.10 63.67
CA GLN A 300 37.80 59.36 63.15
C GLN A 300 37.11 60.58 63.81
N GLN A 301 35.78 60.54 63.97
CA GLN A 301 35.04 61.57 64.71
C GLN A 301 35.48 61.68 66.17
N LYS A 302 35.69 60.54 66.85
CA LYS A 302 36.20 60.54 68.24
C LYS A 302 37.61 61.11 68.34
N VAL A 303 38.47 60.80 67.38
CA VAL A 303 39.83 61.36 67.31
C VAL A 303 39.76 62.88 67.16
N GLU A 304 38.95 63.39 66.24
CA GLU A 304 38.78 64.84 66.02
C GLU A 304 38.21 65.54 67.28
N GLN A 305 37.24 64.94 67.96
CA GLN A 305 36.72 65.46 69.23
C GLN A 305 37.80 65.51 70.32
N LEU A 306 38.62 64.46 70.43
CA LEU A 306 39.73 64.43 71.40
C LEU A 306 40.80 65.48 71.07
N GLU A 307 41.12 65.68 69.79
CA GLU A 307 42.02 66.74 69.35
C GLU A 307 41.49 68.12 69.73
N GLN A 308 40.20 68.38 69.52
CA GLN A 308 39.56 69.64 69.90
C GLN A 308 39.56 69.85 71.42
N VAL A 309 39.27 68.81 72.20
CA VAL A 309 39.36 68.86 73.67
C VAL A 309 40.80 69.16 74.12
N ASN A 310 41.79 68.51 73.53
CA ASN A 310 43.20 68.74 73.83
C ASN A 310 43.63 70.18 73.52
N GLN A 311 43.21 70.73 72.37
CA GLN A 311 43.47 72.14 72.04
C GLN A 311 42.85 73.11 73.06
N ASN A 312 41.61 72.86 73.48
CA ASN A 312 40.94 73.68 74.50
C ASN A 312 41.67 73.61 75.85
N VAL A 313 42.11 72.41 76.26
CA VAL A 313 42.91 72.24 77.47
C VAL A 313 44.23 73.01 77.37
N GLN A 314 44.95 72.91 76.25
CA GLN A 314 46.19 73.68 76.03
C GLN A 314 45.95 75.20 76.14
N GLN A 315 44.90 75.72 75.50
CA GLN A 315 44.55 77.14 75.59
C GLN A 315 44.24 77.58 77.04
N LYS A 316 43.52 76.75 77.81
CA LYS A 316 43.24 77.05 79.23
C LYS A 316 44.49 77.03 80.08
N VAL A 317 45.42 76.10 79.83
CA VAL A 317 46.72 76.05 80.51
C VAL A 317 47.51 77.33 80.22
N GLU A 318 47.63 77.74 78.95
CA GLU A 318 48.30 78.99 78.59
C GLU A 318 47.67 80.23 79.24
N GLN A 319 46.33 80.28 79.33
CA GLN A 319 45.62 81.36 80.02
C GLN A 319 45.93 81.39 81.52
N LEU A 320 45.97 80.24 82.18
CA LEU A 320 46.33 80.12 83.59
C LEU A 320 47.78 80.53 83.83
N GLU A 321 48.70 80.12 82.97
CA GLU A 321 50.11 80.54 83.03
C GLU A 321 50.24 82.07 82.93
N LYS A 322 49.54 82.70 81.98
CA LYS A 322 49.49 84.17 81.88
C LYS A 322 48.93 84.83 83.14
N MET A 323 47.82 84.34 83.67
CA MET A 323 47.23 84.87 84.90
C MET A 323 48.17 84.73 86.10
N LEU A 324 48.92 83.63 86.20
CA LEU A 324 49.90 83.41 87.26
C LEU A 324 51.08 84.38 87.14
N ILE A 325 51.60 84.58 85.93
CA ILE A 325 52.66 85.55 85.64
C ILE A 325 52.19 86.97 86.04
N ASP A 326 50.98 87.35 85.66
CA ASP A 326 50.40 88.66 86.01
C ASP A 326 50.22 88.83 87.53
N PHE A 327 49.83 87.76 88.23
CA PHE A 327 49.70 87.76 89.69
C PHE A 327 51.06 87.92 90.38
N MET A 328 52.10 87.24 89.89
CA MET A 328 53.46 87.34 90.43
C MET A 328 54.11 88.71 90.21
N HIS A 329 53.74 89.45 89.15
CA HIS A 329 54.24 90.80 88.90
C HIS A 329 53.53 91.90 89.70
N LYS A 330 52.37 91.61 90.31
CA LYS A 330 51.55 92.57 91.07
C LYS A 330 51.78 92.56 92.59
N ASN A 331 52.49 91.57 93.12
CA ASN A 331 52.88 91.45 94.54
C ASN A 331 54.37 91.73 94.72
#